data_AF-F0R9P5-F1
#
_entry.id   AF-F0R9P5-F1
#
_cell.length_a   1.000
_cell.length_b   1.000
_cell.length_c   1.000
_cell.angle_alpha   90.00
_cell.angle_beta   90.00
_cell.angle_gamma   90.00
#
_symmetry.space_group_name_H-M   'P 1'
#
loop_
_entity.id
_entity.type
_entity.pdbx_description
1 polymer ?
#
loop_
_entity_poly.entity_id
_entity_poly.type
_entity_poly.pdbx_seq_one_letter_code
_entity_poly.pdbx_strand_id
1 'polypeptide(L)'
;MSIIEKYDKPFRYGAIVLNVIFAYKLFVVWYTPNITDATKILSYVTLMAFEFAMVHSGLFMAFLPKRTSLFLLVPLYGAFALAFNSFIEGNDILILYCVVVFNRMRYAFSNVKQELKNELILKSVISVIGYFFLLLGTLLIQSVIPELGLTKDFLAKSNFYKDLTITGLFVSQPQIPLFFGVLYYLFLAITDAYLINDSNKVVASRQDL
;
A
#
# COMPACT_ATOMS: atom_id res chain seq x y z
N MET A 1 27.69 10.47 -5.30
CA MET A 1 26.65 9.42 -5.18
C MET A 1 25.95 9.65 -3.85
N SER A 2 24.65 9.88 -3.84
CA SER A 2 23.93 10.11 -2.57
C SER A 2 23.82 8.79 -1.80
N ILE A 3 23.68 8.84 -0.47
CA ILE A 3 23.47 7.63 0.37
C ILE A 3 22.26 6.84 -0.15
N ILE A 4 21.24 7.52 -0.65
CA ILE A 4 20.01 6.89 -1.15
C ILE A 4 20.27 6.12 -2.46
N GLU A 5 21.17 6.61 -3.32
CA GLU A 5 21.58 5.89 -4.54
C GLU A 5 22.35 4.60 -4.22
N LYS A 6 23.18 4.61 -3.16
CA LYS A 6 23.94 3.43 -2.74
C LYS A 6 23.04 2.30 -2.25
N TYR A 7 21.94 2.64 -1.60
CA TYR A 7 21.01 1.68 -0.99
C TYR A 7 19.70 1.49 -1.78
N ASP A 8 19.59 2.03 -2.99
CA ASP A 8 18.37 1.93 -3.80
C ASP A 8 17.92 0.47 -4.01
N LYS A 9 18.85 -0.41 -4.43
CA LYS A 9 18.55 -1.84 -4.63
C LYS A 9 18.01 -2.51 -3.36
N PRO A 10 18.69 -2.43 -2.19
CA PRO A 10 18.14 -2.90 -0.92
C PRO A 10 16.73 -2.36 -0.60
N PHE A 11 16.48 -1.06 -0.81
CA PHE A 11 15.16 -0.47 -0.57
C PHE A 11 14.07 -1.02 -1.50
N ARG A 12 14.41 -1.33 -2.76
CA ARG A 12 13.50 -1.95 -3.72
C ARG A 12 13.16 -3.40 -3.35
N TYR A 13 14.14 -4.21 -2.97
CA TYR A 13 13.88 -5.56 -2.48
C TYR A 13 13.11 -5.56 -1.16
N GLY A 14 13.43 -4.65 -0.25
CA GLY A 14 12.66 -4.44 0.98
C GLY A 14 11.19 -4.10 0.71
N ALA A 15 10.91 -3.29 -0.31
CA ALA A 15 9.54 -2.99 -0.73
C ALA A 15 8.78 -4.25 -1.17
N ILE A 16 9.41 -5.12 -1.97
CA ILE A 16 8.81 -6.39 -2.42
C ILE A 16 8.47 -7.27 -1.22
N VAL A 17 9.42 -7.46 -0.30
CA VAL A 17 9.21 -8.27 0.90
C VAL A 17 8.07 -7.72 1.74
N LEU A 18 8.02 -6.40 1.96
CA LEU A 18 6.94 -5.75 2.71
C LEU A 18 5.57 -5.96 2.03
N ASN A 19 5.49 -5.77 0.71
CA ASN A 19 4.25 -5.99 -0.03
C ASN A 19 3.78 -7.45 0.08
N VAL A 20 4.68 -8.42 -0.04
CA VAL A 20 4.34 -9.85 0.13
C VAL A 20 3.88 -10.14 1.55
N ILE A 21 4.53 -9.58 2.57
CA ILE A 21 4.10 -9.71 3.97
C ILE A 21 2.70 -9.12 4.16
N PHE A 22 2.38 -7.98 3.55
CA PHE A 22 1.03 -7.40 3.64
C PHE A 22 -0.02 -8.27 2.96
N ALA A 23 0.25 -8.73 1.75
CA ALA A 23 -0.63 -9.67 1.05
C ALA A 23 -0.90 -10.92 1.91
N TYR A 24 0.14 -11.49 2.52
CA TYR A 24 0.01 -12.64 3.40
C TYR A 24 -0.83 -12.33 4.65
N LYS A 25 -0.56 -11.21 5.35
CA LYS A 25 -1.31 -10.82 6.55
C LYS A 25 -2.79 -10.59 6.27
N LEU A 26 -3.11 -9.93 5.14
CA LEU A 26 -4.48 -9.72 4.68
C LEU A 26 -5.17 -11.06 4.38
N PHE A 27 -4.47 -11.95 3.68
CA PHE A 27 -4.99 -13.28 3.35
C PHE A 27 -5.26 -14.13 4.59
N VAL A 28 -4.36 -14.14 5.57
CA VAL A 28 -4.54 -14.91 6.83
C VAL A 28 -5.76 -14.41 7.60
N VAL A 29 -5.96 -13.10 7.70
CA VAL A 29 -7.14 -12.53 8.36
C VAL A 29 -8.41 -12.82 7.59
N TRP A 30 -8.36 -12.84 6.26
CA TRP A 30 -9.52 -13.20 5.43
C TRP A 30 -9.87 -14.70 5.52
N TYR A 31 -8.86 -15.58 5.52
CA TYR A 31 -9.04 -17.03 5.51
C TYR A 31 -9.42 -17.58 6.89
N THR A 32 -8.71 -17.18 7.95
CA THR A 32 -8.85 -17.70 9.32
C THR A 32 -8.80 -16.57 10.36
N PRO A 33 -9.87 -15.74 10.48
CA PRO A 33 -9.93 -14.70 11.49
C PRO A 33 -10.21 -15.30 12.88
N ASN A 34 -9.60 -14.73 13.91
CA ASN A 34 -9.91 -15.05 15.31
C ASN A 34 -11.00 -14.10 15.85
N ILE A 35 -11.83 -14.54 16.81
CA ILE A 35 -12.93 -13.76 17.39
C ILE A 35 -12.41 -12.45 18.03
N THR A 36 -11.16 -12.43 18.49
CA THR A 36 -10.49 -11.24 19.03
C THR A 36 -9.91 -10.30 17.96
N ASP A 37 -9.95 -10.67 16.68
CA ASP A 37 -9.33 -9.91 15.58
C ASP A 37 -10.24 -8.81 15.00
N ALA A 38 -11.38 -8.49 15.62
CA ALA A 38 -12.31 -7.47 15.12
C ALA A 38 -11.61 -6.13 14.83
N THR A 39 -10.82 -5.64 15.80
CA THR A 39 -10.04 -4.41 15.66
C THR A 39 -8.99 -4.53 14.55
N LYS A 40 -8.35 -5.69 14.41
CA LYS A 40 -7.34 -5.96 13.38
C LYS A 40 -7.93 -5.98 11.97
N ILE A 41 -9.12 -6.55 11.80
CA ILE A 41 -9.86 -6.51 10.53
C ILE A 41 -10.18 -5.06 10.17
N LEU A 42 -10.68 -4.28 11.14
CA LEU A 42 -10.95 -2.85 10.93
C LEU A 42 -9.68 -2.08 10.53
N SER A 43 -8.55 -2.38 11.16
CA SER A 43 -7.24 -1.80 10.80
C SER A 43 -6.87 -2.08 9.35
N TYR A 44 -7.05 -3.32 8.88
CA TYR A 44 -6.70 -3.67 7.50
C TYR A 44 -7.67 -3.10 6.47
N VAL A 45 -8.97 -3.07 6.77
CA VAL A 45 -9.97 -2.39 5.94
C VAL A 45 -9.63 -0.90 5.80
N THR A 46 -9.28 -0.26 6.90
CA THR A 46 -8.89 1.15 6.96
C THR A 46 -7.59 1.41 6.22
N LEU A 47 -6.60 0.52 6.36
CA LEU A 47 -5.35 0.57 5.61
C LEU A 47 -5.61 0.56 4.10
N MET A 48 -6.58 -0.23 3.62
CA MET A 48 -6.91 -0.26 2.19
C MET A 48 -7.57 1.03 1.71
N ALA A 49 -8.44 1.64 2.52
CA ALA A 49 -8.96 2.97 2.23
C ALA A 49 -7.84 4.02 2.20
N PHE A 50 -6.86 3.90 3.09
CA PHE A 50 -5.73 4.80 3.15
C PHE A 50 -4.72 4.59 2.01
N GLU A 51 -4.59 3.38 1.50
CA GLU A 51 -3.74 3.06 0.34
C GLU A 51 -4.16 3.86 -0.90
N PHE A 52 -5.44 4.22 -1.03
CA PHE A 52 -5.89 5.18 -2.04
C PHE A 52 -5.16 6.52 -1.94
N ALA A 53 -4.98 7.09 -0.73
CA ALA A 53 -4.21 8.32 -0.58
C ALA A 53 -2.70 8.11 -0.78
N MET A 54 -2.19 6.95 -0.33
CA MET A 54 -0.76 6.63 -0.39
C MET A 54 -0.27 6.34 -1.82
N VAL A 55 -1.06 5.71 -2.67
CA VAL A 55 -0.64 5.37 -4.05
C VAL A 55 -0.38 6.63 -4.89
N HIS A 56 -1.07 7.73 -4.59
CA HIS A 56 -0.88 9.01 -5.27
C HIS A 56 0.39 9.77 -4.81
N SER A 57 1.01 9.37 -3.71
CA SER A 57 2.21 10.07 -3.16
C SER A 57 3.35 10.14 -4.18
N GLY A 58 3.62 9.02 -4.85
CA GLY A 58 4.62 8.91 -5.91
C GLY A 58 4.34 9.83 -7.10
N LEU A 59 3.06 10.00 -7.44
CA LEU A 59 2.63 10.88 -8.53
C LEU A 59 2.78 12.36 -8.15
N PHE A 60 2.38 12.75 -6.93
CA PHE A 60 2.55 14.13 -6.47
C PHE A 60 4.01 14.55 -6.41
N MET A 61 4.93 13.63 -6.08
CA MET A 61 6.38 13.89 -6.15
C MET A 61 6.94 14.02 -7.57
N ALA A 62 6.23 13.51 -8.59
CA ALA A 62 6.58 13.71 -9.99
C ALA A 62 6.35 15.17 -10.42
N PHE A 63 5.22 15.74 -9.97
CA PHE A 63 4.73 17.05 -10.42
C PHE A 63 5.12 18.21 -9.49
N LEU A 64 5.38 17.97 -8.21
CA LEU A 64 5.69 19.03 -7.26
C LEU A 64 7.21 19.24 -7.08
N PRO A 65 7.67 20.50 -6.96
CA PRO A 65 9.05 20.80 -6.55
C PRO A 65 9.34 20.21 -5.17
N LYS A 66 10.58 19.74 -4.95
CA LYS A 66 10.97 19.05 -3.70
C LYS A 66 10.61 19.78 -2.42
N ARG A 67 10.86 21.09 -2.34
CA ARG A 67 10.56 21.91 -1.17
C ARG A 67 9.06 21.92 -0.89
N THR A 68 8.25 22.16 -1.92
CA THR A 68 6.78 22.15 -1.81
C THR A 68 6.24 20.77 -1.46
N SER A 69 6.79 19.72 -2.07
CA SER A 69 6.42 18.34 -1.78
C SER A 69 6.69 17.98 -0.31
N LEU A 70 7.83 18.40 0.25
CA LEU A 70 8.17 18.15 1.65
C LEU A 70 7.26 18.93 2.62
N PHE A 71 7.02 20.22 2.36
CA PHE A 71 6.24 21.07 3.27
C PHE A 71 4.72 20.86 3.14
N LEU A 72 4.23 20.38 2.00
CA LEU A 72 2.79 20.17 1.79
C LEU A 72 2.40 18.71 2.00
N LEU A 73 3.12 17.78 1.36
CA LEU A 73 2.73 16.38 1.40
C LEU A 73 2.98 15.79 2.78
N VAL A 74 4.13 16.03 3.42
CA VAL A 74 4.44 15.42 4.73
C VAL A 74 3.39 15.77 5.80
N PRO A 75 2.98 17.04 5.99
CA PRO A 75 1.94 17.36 6.97
C PRO A 75 0.56 16.83 6.58
N LEU A 76 0.18 16.92 5.30
CA LEU A 76 -1.09 16.39 4.80
C LEU A 76 -1.22 14.90 5.10
N TYR A 77 -0.17 14.17 4.79
CA TYR A 77 -0.06 12.75 5.01
C TYR A 77 0.04 12.35 6.49
N GLY A 78 0.75 13.14 7.30
CA GLY A 78 0.77 13.00 8.74
C GLY A 78 -0.62 13.22 9.34
N ALA A 79 -1.38 14.19 8.85
CA ALA A 79 -2.75 14.43 9.27
C ALA A 79 -3.66 13.25 8.90
N PHE A 80 -3.53 12.69 7.69
CA PHE A 80 -4.24 11.46 7.34
C PHE A 80 -3.85 10.29 8.25
N ALA A 81 -2.55 10.07 8.50
CA ALA A 81 -2.09 9.01 9.37
C ALA A 81 -2.64 9.16 10.81
N LEU A 82 -2.67 10.37 11.36
CA LEU A 82 -3.25 10.65 12.68
C LEU A 82 -4.77 10.43 12.69
N ALA A 83 -5.48 10.92 11.67
CA ALA A 83 -6.92 10.71 11.54
C ALA A 83 -7.24 9.21 11.48
N PHE A 84 -6.55 8.44 10.63
CA PHE A 84 -6.76 7.01 10.52
C PHE A 84 -6.33 6.22 11.76
N ASN A 85 -5.28 6.65 12.47
CA ASN A 85 -4.86 6.03 13.73
C ASN A 85 -5.88 6.28 14.85
N SER A 86 -6.63 7.39 14.83
CA SER A 86 -7.69 7.65 15.82
C SER A 86 -8.87 6.68 15.73
N PHE A 87 -9.03 5.98 14.60
CA PHE A 87 -10.11 4.99 14.39
C PHE A 87 -9.71 3.56 14.80
N ILE A 88 -8.49 3.34 15.28
CA ILE A 88 -7.90 2.01 15.52
C ILE A 88 -7.17 1.99 16.86
N GLU A 89 -7.24 0.86 17.55
CA GLU A 89 -6.39 0.62 18.72
C GLU A 89 -4.98 0.20 18.28
N GLY A 90 -3.98 0.98 18.68
CA GLY A 90 -2.57 0.73 18.39
C GLY A 90 -1.93 1.76 17.46
N ASN A 91 -0.63 1.59 17.19
CA ASN A 91 0.15 2.49 16.32
C ASN A 91 0.62 1.78 15.04
N ASP A 92 0.06 0.61 14.74
CA ASP A 92 0.51 -0.23 13.63
C ASP A 92 0.37 0.49 12.29
N ILE A 93 -0.77 1.16 12.06
CA ILE A 93 -0.98 1.97 10.84
C ILE A 93 0.03 3.11 10.77
N LEU A 94 0.30 3.77 11.89
CA LEU A 94 1.20 4.92 11.94
C LEU A 94 2.66 4.51 11.67
N ILE A 95 3.10 3.37 12.20
CA ILE A 95 4.42 2.80 11.92
C ILE A 95 4.51 2.31 10.47
N LEU A 96 3.48 1.60 9.99
CA LEU A 96 3.39 1.18 8.59
C LEU A 96 3.53 2.37 7.66
N TYR A 97 2.79 3.42 8.01
CA TYR A 97 2.74 4.66 7.27
C TYR A 97 4.13 5.26 7.16
N CYS A 98 4.81 5.46 8.29
CA CYS A 98 6.18 5.98 8.31
C CYS A 98 7.13 5.16 7.45
N VAL A 99 7.11 3.83 7.54
CA VAL A 99 8.05 2.96 6.80
C VAL A 99 7.74 2.92 5.30
N VAL A 100 6.49 2.69 4.92
CA VAL A 100 6.09 2.54 3.52
C VAL A 100 6.20 3.87 2.79
N VAL A 101 5.73 4.96 3.40
CA VAL A 101 5.81 6.28 2.79
C VAL A 101 7.24 6.80 2.78
N PHE A 102 8.04 6.57 3.82
CA PHE A 102 9.46 6.89 3.73
C PHE A 102 10.12 6.13 2.56
N ASN A 103 9.84 4.83 2.40
CA ASN A 103 10.42 4.06 1.31
C ASN A 103 9.95 4.57 -0.07
N ARG A 104 8.68 4.96 -0.22
CA ARG A 104 8.11 5.50 -1.46
C ARG A 104 8.55 6.95 -1.75
N MET A 105 8.80 7.75 -0.71
CA MET A 105 9.14 9.17 -0.79
C MET A 105 10.62 9.49 -0.53
N ARG A 106 11.50 8.49 -0.37
CA ARG A 106 12.92 8.67 0.00
C ARG A 106 13.66 9.69 -0.87
N TYR A 107 13.26 9.85 -2.12
CA TYR A 107 13.87 10.76 -3.09
C TYR A 107 13.38 12.21 -3.03
N ALA A 108 12.29 12.49 -2.30
CA ALA A 108 11.97 13.86 -1.90
C ALA A 108 13.09 14.45 -1.02
N PHE A 109 13.78 13.59 -0.26
CA PHE A 109 14.82 13.97 0.71
C PHE A 109 16.24 14.04 0.13
N SER A 110 16.50 13.58 -1.11
CA SER A 110 17.85 13.62 -1.71
C SER A 110 17.85 13.91 -3.21
N ASN A 111 18.86 14.63 -3.70
CA ASN A 111 19.08 14.78 -5.15
C ASN A 111 19.58 13.47 -5.75
N VAL A 112 18.76 12.92 -6.65
CA VAL A 112 19.02 11.69 -7.39
C VAL A 112 19.08 11.97 -8.88
N LYS A 113 19.79 11.11 -9.60
CA LYS A 113 19.83 11.10 -11.06
C LYS A 113 18.42 11.09 -11.68
N GLN A 114 18.26 11.82 -12.77
CA GLN A 114 16.99 11.96 -13.50
C GLN A 114 16.44 10.61 -14.01
N GLU A 115 17.32 9.67 -14.40
CA GLU A 115 16.93 8.33 -14.85
C GLU A 115 16.20 7.55 -13.75
N LEU A 116 16.74 7.54 -12.53
CA LEU A 116 16.13 6.86 -11.38
C LEU A 116 14.78 7.51 -11.02
N LYS A 117 14.71 8.84 -11.12
CA LYS A 117 13.47 9.59 -10.90
C LYS A 117 12.38 9.17 -11.90
N ASN A 118 12.72 9.02 -13.18
CA ASN A 118 11.75 8.62 -14.21
C ASN A 118 11.22 7.20 -13.99
N GLU A 119 12.08 6.25 -13.60
CA GLU A 119 11.68 4.87 -13.29
C GLU A 119 10.67 4.82 -12.14
N LEU A 120 10.87 5.64 -11.11
CA LEU A 120 9.97 5.73 -9.95
C LEU A 120 8.64 6.40 -10.29
N ILE A 121 8.65 7.42 -11.16
CA ILE A 121 7.42 8.04 -11.67
C ILE A 121 6.63 6.99 -12.46
N LEU A 122 7.29 6.25 -13.35
CA LEU A 122 6.66 5.16 -14.10
C LEU A 122 6.04 4.13 -13.17
N LYS A 123 6.79 3.66 -12.15
CA LYS A 123 6.26 2.77 -11.12
C LYS A 123 5.02 3.34 -10.43
N SER A 124 5.05 4.62 -10.07
CA SER A 124 3.94 5.28 -9.38
C SER A 124 2.70 5.35 -10.28
N VAL A 125 2.86 5.68 -11.56
CA VAL A 125 1.77 5.67 -12.55
C VAL A 125 1.18 4.27 -12.69
N ILE A 126 2.02 3.23 -12.85
CA ILE A 126 1.55 1.83 -12.93
C ILE A 126 0.81 1.44 -11.66
N SER A 127 1.29 1.86 -10.49
CA SER A 127 0.65 1.57 -9.20
C SER A 127 -0.73 2.21 -9.06
N VAL A 128 -0.89 3.47 -9.50
CA VAL A 128 -2.18 4.18 -9.49
C VAL A 128 -3.17 3.54 -10.47
N ILE A 129 -2.71 3.29 -11.70
CA ILE A 129 -3.53 2.65 -12.73
C ILE A 129 -3.96 1.24 -12.27
N GLY A 130 -3.01 0.45 -11.78
CA GLY A 130 -3.27 -0.89 -11.24
C GLY A 130 -4.24 -0.86 -10.07
N TYR A 131 -4.12 0.11 -9.16
CA TYR A 131 -5.07 0.30 -8.06
C TYR A 131 -6.49 0.50 -8.59
N PHE A 132 -6.67 1.40 -9.57
CA PHE A 132 -7.99 1.72 -10.11
C PHE A 132 -8.63 0.53 -10.83
N PHE A 133 -7.89 -0.16 -11.70
CA PHE A 133 -8.42 -1.31 -12.44
C PHE A 133 -8.70 -2.52 -11.54
N LEU A 134 -7.84 -2.78 -10.55
CA LEU A 134 -8.08 -3.85 -9.58
C LEU A 134 -9.27 -3.53 -8.67
N LEU A 135 -9.41 -2.27 -8.24
CA LEU A 135 -10.56 -1.85 -7.45
C LEU A 135 -11.85 -2.00 -8.26
N LEU A 136 -11.89 -1.51 -9.50
CA LEU A 136 -13.07 -1.67 -10.35
C LEU A 136 -13.37 -3.15 -10.62
N GLY A 137 -12.36 -3.95 -10.94
CA GLY A 137 -12.51 -5.38 -11.17
C GLY A 137 -13.07 -6.12 -9.95
N THR A 138 -12.57 -5.83 -8.75
CA THR A 138 -13.05 -6.43 -7.50
C THR A 138 -14.49 -6.02 -7.18
N LEU A 139 -14.87 -4.77 -7.44
CA LEU A 139 -16.25 -4.31 -7.26
C LEU A 139 -17.21 -4.96 -8.27
N LEU A 140 -16.78 -5.22 -9.50
CA LEU A 140 -17.60 -5.91 -10.51
C LEU A 140 -17.86 -7.37 -10.15
N ILE A 141 -16.89 -8.05 -9.53
CA ILE A 141 -17.02 -9.47 -9.13
C ILE A 141 -17.40 -9.65 -7.66
N GLN A 142 -17.81 -8.57 -6.97
CA GLN A 142 -18.04 -8.58 -5.52
C GLN A 142 -19.03 -9.66 -5.04
N SER A 143 -19.99 -10.06 -5.89
CA SER A 143 -20.97 -11.11 -5.59
C SER A 143 -20.39 -12.53 -5.59
N VAL A 144 -19.21 -12.72 -6.18
CA VAL A 144 -18.52 -14.00 -6.31
C VAL A 144 -17.36 -14.13 -5.30
N ILE A 145 -16.97 -13.02 -4.66
CA ILE A 145 -15.88 -13.03 -3.67
C ILE A 145 -16.32 -13.86 -2.45
N PRO A 146 -15.58 -14.93 -2.09
CA PRO A 146 -15.94 -15.75 -0.96
C PRO A 146 -15.74 -14.99 0.37
N GLU A 147 -16.69 -15.14 1.29
CA GLU A 147 -16.56 -14.59 2.66
C GLU A 147 -15.41 -15.26 3.42
N LEU A 148 -15.06 -16.51 3.07
CA LEU A 148 -14.09 -17.36 3.77
C LEU A 148 -14.38 -17.39 5.28
N GLY A 149 -13.47 -16.91 6.11
CA GLY A 149 -13.64 -16.88 7.55
C GLY A 149 -14.46 -15.68 8.06
N LEU A 150 -14.72 -14.68 7.23
CA LEU A 150 -15.46 -13.46 7.57
C LEU A 150 -16.96 -13.62 7.34
N THR A 151 -17.51 -14.73 7.82
CA THR A 151 -18.94 -14.99 7.71
C THR A 151 -19.76 -14.01 8.56
N LYS A 152 -21.02 -13.80 8.20
CA LYS A 152 -21.94 -12.95 8.98
C LYS A 152 -22.03 -13.35 10.46
N ASP A 153 -22.00 -14.65 10.74
CA ASP A 153 -21.98 -15.19 12.10
C ASP A 153 -20.71 -14.81 12.87
N PHE A 154 -19.55 -14.84 12.21
CA PHE A 154 -18.29 -14.41 12.80
C PHE A 154 -18.32 -12.91 13.10
N LEU A 155 -18.78 -12.08 12.16
CA LEU A 155 -18.83 -10.62 12.34
C LEU A 155 -19.81 -10.20 13.45
N ALA A 156 -20.93 -10.94 13.59
CA ALA A 156 -21.86 -10.74 14.69
C ALA A 156 -21.26 -11.14 16.05
N LYS A 157 -20.59 -12.30 16.14
CA LYS A 157 -19.99 -12.81 17.39
C LYS A 157 -18.76 -12.03 17.85
N SER A 158 -18.00 -11.48 16.91
CA SER A 158 -16.81 -10.67 17.19
C SER A 158 -17.15 -9.23 17.59
N ASN A 159 -18.44 -8.86 17.67
CA ASN A 159 -18.92 -7.49 17.90
C ASN A 159 -18.35 -6.47 16.91
N PHE A 160 -17.97 -6.90 15.70
CA PHE A 160 -17.32 -6.03 14.71
C PHE A 160 -18.13 -4.76 14.41
N TYR A 161 -19.46 -4.86 14.42
CA TYR A 161 -20.35 -3.74 14.12
C TYR A 161 -20.70 -2.83 15.29
N LYS A 162 -20.31 -3.19 16.52
CA LYS A 162 -20.85 -2.58 17.74
C LYS A 162 -20.34 -1.15 17.99
N ASP A 163 -19.13 -0.85 17.52
CA ASP A 163 -18.44 0.43 17.75
C ASP A 163 -18.04 1.15 16.45
N LEU A 164 -18.66 0.81 15.31
CA LEU A 164 -18.32 1.43 14.02
C LEU A 164 -18.94 2.82 13.90
N THR A 165 -18.11 3.85 13.97
CA THR A 165 -18.48 5.24 13.66
C THR A 165 -18.38 5.56 12.16
N ILE A 166 -17.92 4.61 11.34
CA ILE A 166 -17.59 4.81 9.92
C ILE A 166 -18.55 3.99 9.05
N THR A 167 -19.16 4.65 8.06
CA THR A 167 -20.06 4.03 7.08
C THR A 167 -19.36 3.87 5.73
N GLY A 168 -19.70 2.83 4.98
CA GLY A 168 -19.15 2.59 3.64
C GLY A 168 -19.06 1.12 3.27
N LEU A 169 -18.99 0.84 1.96
CA LEU A 169 -18.99 -0.53 1.42
C LEU A 169 -17.87 -1.38 2.03
N PHE A 170 -16.69 -0.79 2.20
CA PHE A 170 -15.49 -1.45 2.74
C PHE A 170 -15.68 -1.89 4.20
N VAL A 171 -16.46 -1.14 4.98
CA VAL A 171 -16.75 -1.45 6.39
C VAL A 171 -17.92 -2.44 6.48
N SER A 172 -18.92 -2.32 5.61
CA SER A 172 -20.06 -3.23 5.60
C SER A 172 -19.70 -4.65 5.15
N GLN A 173 -18.74 -4.78 4.23
CA GLN A 173 -18.32 -6.03 3.62
C GLN A 173 -16.78 -6.12 3.64
N PRO A 174 -16.17 -6.43 4.81
CA PRO A 174 -14.72 -6.41 4.99
C PRO A 174 -13.97 -7.43 4.11
N GLN A 175 -14.63 -8.47 3.62
CA GLN A 175 -14.05 -9.43 2.67
C GLN A 175 -13.61 -8.77 1.35
N ILE A 176 -14.32 -7.74 0.88
CA ILE A 176 -14.04 -7.04 -0.38
C ILE A 176 -12.70 -6.29 -0.32
N PRO A 177 -12.48 -5.33 0.62
CA PRO A 177 -11.21 -4.62 0.70
C PRO A 177 -10.04 -5.55 1.04
N LEU A 178 -10.25 -6.62 1.82
CA LEU A 178 -9.17 -7.58 2.09
C LEU A 178 -8.76 -8.36 0.83
N PHE A 179 -9.72 -8.88 0.07
CA PHE A 179 -9.44 -9.53 -1.21
C PHE A 179 -8.73 -8.58 -2.18
N PHE A 180 -9.26 -7.37 -2.32
CA PHE A 180 -8.64 -6.32 -3.12
C PHE A 180 -7.20 -6.04 -2.67
N GLY A 181 -6.97 -5.92 -1.36
CA GLY A 181 -5.65 -5.70 -0.80
C GLY A 181 -4.67 -6.81 -1.11
N VAL A 182 -5.08 -8.08 -0.99
CA VAL A 182 -4.24 -9.23 -1.38
C VAL A 182 -3.81 -9.12 -2.84
N LEU A 183 -4.76 -8.88 -3.75
CA LEU A 183 -4.47 -8.74 -5.18
C LEU A 183 -3.54 -7.55 -5.46
N TYR A 184 -3.82 -6.41 -4.82
CA TYR A 184 -3.09 -5.17 -5.04
C TYR A 184 -1.64 -5.26 -4.55
N TYR A 185 -1.40 -5.76 -3.35
CA TYR A 185 -0.03 -5.88 -2.83
C TYR A 185 0.78 -6.94 -3.60
N LEU A 186 0.15 -8.02 -4.08
CA LEU A 186 0.80 -8.97 -4.99
C LEU A 186 1.14 -8.33 -6.33
N PHE A 187 0.22 -7.56 -6.91
CA PHE A 187 0.46 -6.80 -8.13
C PHE A 187 1.63 -5.83 -7.99
N LEU A 188 1.72 -5.10 -6.87
CA LEU A 188 2.86 -4.22 -6.57
C LEU A 188 4.18 -5.00 -6.46
N ALA A 189 4.18 -6.14 -5.76
CA ALA A 189 5.37 -6.98 -5.60
C ALA A 189 5.88 -7.53 -6.95
N ILE A 190 4.97 -7.99 -7.81
CA ILE A 190 5.29 -8.49 -9.16
C ILE A 190 5.82 -7.37 -10.04
N THR A 191 5.14 -6.21 -10.03
CA THR A 191 5.57 -5.02 -10.79
C THR A 191 6.97 -4.59 -10.37
N ASP A 192 7.25 -4.56 -9.07
CA ASP A 192 8.58 -4.22 -8.55
C ASP A 192 9.65 -5.23 -8.95
N ALA A 193 9.33 -6.53 -8.89
CA ALA A 193 10.25 -7.58 -9.33
C ALA A 193 10.57 -7.46 -10.83
N TYR A 194 9.56 -7.18 -11.67
CA TYR A 194 9.73 -7.00 -13.09
C TYR A 194 10.61 -5.80 -13.42
N LEU A 195 10.34 -4.64 -12.80
CA LEU A 195 11.13 -3.42 -13.01
C LEU A 195 12.60 -3.61 -12.57
N ILE A 196 12.85 -4.31 -11.45
CA ILE A 196 14.24 -4.60 -11.02
C ILE A 196 14.98 -5.46 -12.04
N ASN A 197 14.30 -6.48 -12.59
CA ASN A 197 14.90 -7.36 -13.59
C ASN A 197 15.25 -6.61 -14.87
N ASP A 198 14.37 -5.71 -15.32
CA ASP A 198 14.60 -4.87 -16.49
C ASP A 198 15.80 -3.92 -16.29
N SER A 199 15.87 -3.23 -15.13
CA SER A 199 17.02 -2.38 -14.80
C SER A 199 18.34 -3.16 -14.81
N ASN A 200 18.36 -4.40 -14.31
CA ASN A 200 19.57 -5.23 -14.28
C ASN A 200 20.01 -5.65 -15.70
N LYS A 201 19.07 -5.95 -16.60
CA LYS A 201 19.38 -6.29 -18.00
C LYS A 201 20.00 -5.11 -18.75
N VAL A 202 19.47 -3.91 -18.57
CA VAL A 202 19.99 -2.68 -19.20
C VAL A 202 21.41 -2.35 -18.72
N VAL A 203 21.74 -2.63 -17.46
CA VAL A 203 23.09 -2.44 -16.93
C VAL A 203 24.06 -3.46 -17.52
N ALA A 204 23.65 -4.73 -17.61
CA ALA A 204 24.48 -5.79 -18.21
C ALA A 204 24.83 -5.47 -19.68
N SER A 205 23.84 -5.07 -20.49
CA SER A 205 24.06 -4.74 -21.91
C SER A 205 24.95 -3.51 -22.14
N ARG A 206 25.12 -2.63 -21.15
CA ARG A 206 26.02 -1.46 -21.23
C ARG A 206 27.45 -1.77 -20.81
N GLN A 207 27.71 -2.92 -20.17
CA GLN A 207 29.06 -3.36 -19.79
C GLN A 207 29.73 -4.23 -20.86
N ASP A 208 28.93 -4.73 -21.82
CA ASP A 208 29.37 -5.56 -22.94
C ASP A 208 29.68 -4.75 -24.23
N LEU A 209 29.66 -3.41 -24.15
CA LEU A 209 30.01 -2.44 -25.21
C LEU A 209 31.22 -1.61 -24.78
#